data_AF-A0A2E9NVP9-F1
#
_entry.id   AF-A0A2E9NVP9-F1
#
_cell.length_a   1.000
_cell.length_b   1.000
_cell.length_c   1.000
_cell.angle_alpha   90.00
_cell.angle_beta   90.00
_cell.angle_gamma   90.00
#
_symmetry.space_group_name_H-M   'P 1'
#
loop_
_entity.id
_entity.type
_entity.pdbx_description
1 polymer ?
#
loop_
_entity_poly.entity_id
_entity_poly.type
_entity_poly.pdbx_seq_one_letter_code
_entity_poly.pdbx_strand_id
1 'polypeptide(L)'
;MFGSPFETSYTDSGALIWKYQYDYTTALTPETVGSFILTLGLAGMKSEGTRNELVILFDENDVVRKFNMSNSDIETGTLLFAD
;
A
#
# COMPACT_ATOMS: atom_id res chain seq x y z
N MET A 1 -12.35 -9.31 11.56
CA MET A 1 -12.35 -7.88 11.17
C MET A 1 -10.91 -7.50 10.79
N PHE A 2 -10.71 -6.62 9.80
CA PHE A 2 -9.39 -6.28 9.22
C PHE A 2 -8.48 -5.41 10.12
N GLY A 3 -8.85 -5.20 11.39
CA GLY A 3 -8.19 -4.25 12.27
C GLY A 3 -8.66 -2.80 12.04
N SER A 4 -7.87 -1.84 12.51
CA SER A 4 -8.12 -0.41 12.31
C SER A 4 -7.91 -0.03 10.83
N PRO A 5 -8.73 0.88 10.27
CA PRO A 5 -8.50 1.38 8.92
C PRO A 5 -7.18 2.14 8.84
N PHE A 6 -6.57 2.14 7.66
CA PHE A 6 -5.41 2.96 7.34
C PHE A 6 -5.78 4.45 7.37
N GLU A 7 -6.97 4.77 6.89
CA GLU A 7 -7.51 6.13 6.89
C GLU A 7 -9.03 6.09 7.16
N THR A 8 -9.48 7.06 7.94
CA THR A 8 -10.90 7.33 8.20
C THR A 8 -11.22 8.72 7.69
N SER A 9 -12.25 8.85 6.85
CA SER A 9 -12.72 10.13 6.31
C SER A 9 -14.24 10.18 6.22
N TYR A 10 -14.79 11.30 5.76
CA TYR A 10 -16.23 11.53 5.65
C TYR A 10 -16.56 12.16 4.31
N THR A 11 -17.73 11.82 3.73
CA THR A 11 -18.29 12.57 2.60
C THR A 11 -18.75 13.96 3.05
N ASP A 12 -19.03 14.84 2.10
CA ASP A 12 -19.65 16.14 2.38
C ASP A 12 -21.01 16.02 3.11
N SER A 13 -21.70 14.89 2.94
CA SER A 13 -22.95 14.58 3.63
C SER A 13 -22.75 13.94 5.02
N GLY A 14 -21.51 13.81 5.50
CA GLY A 14 -21.17 13.22 6.80
C GLY A 14 -21.13 11.70 6.83
N ALA A 15 -21.20 11.01 5.68
CA ALA A 15 -21.14 9.55 5.65
C ALA A 15 -19.70 9.06 5.87
N LEU A 16 -19.53 8.09 6.77
CA LEU A 16 -18.23 7.54 7.15
C LEU A 16 -17.60 6.72 6.02
N ILE A 17 -16.31 6.91 5.79
CA ILE A 17 -15.49 6.14 4.85
C ILE A 17 -14.31 5.54 5.60
N TRP A 18 -14.12 4.23 5.45
CA TRP A 18 -12.91 3.52 5.87
C TRP A 18 -12.10 3.09 4.66
N LYS A 19 -10.80 3.41 4.68
CA LYS A 19 -9.83 2.89 3.72
C LYS A 19 -8.89 1.94 4.44
N TYR A 20 -8.75 0.74 3.89
CA TYR A 20 -7.74 -0.24 4.26
C TYR A 20 -6.73 -0.36 3.13
N GLN A 21 -5.46 -0.53 3.49
CA GLN A 21 -4.37 -0.71 2.55
C GLN A 21 -3.51 -1.90 3.01
N TYR A 22 -3.20 -2.79 2.09
CA TYR A 22 -2.28 -3.91 2.32
C TYR A 22 -1.29 -4.01 1.16
N ASP A 23 -0.02 -3.86 1.49
CA ASP A 23 1.07 -3.93 0.53
C ASP A 23 1.74 -5.30 0.60
N TYR A 24 1.67 -6.05 -0.48
CA TYR A 24 2.42 -7.29 -0.66
C TYR A 24 3.67 -6.98 -1.46
N THR A 25 4.78 -6.74 -0.77
CA THR A 25 6.06 -6.38 -1.38
C THR A 25 7.07 -7.51 -1.26
N THR A 26 7.94 -7.63 -2.27
CA THR A 26 9.10 -8.52 -2.23
C THR A 26 10.36 -7.70 -2.51
N ALA A 27 11.28 -7.70 -1.55
CA ALA A 27 12.57 -7.00 -1.66
C ALA A 27 13.62 -7.78 -2.48
N LEU A 28 13.25 -8.96 -3.01
CA LEU A 28 14.14 -9.87 -3.73
C LEU A 28 13.60 -10.12 -5.14
N THR A 29 13.68 -9.11 -6.01
CA THR A 29 13.50 -9.34 -7.45
C THR A 29 14.78 -9.95 -8.04
N PRO A 30 14.73 -10.74 -9.13
CA PRO A 30 15.91 -11.31 -9.78
C PRO A 30 16.99 -10.27 -10.14
N GLU A 31 16.56 -9.07 -10.51
CA GLU A 31 17.41 -7.90 -10.78
C GLU A 31 18.11 -7.39 -9.51
N THR A 32 17.41 -7.40 -8.37
CA THR A 32 17.94 -6.99 -7.07
C THR A 32 18.90 -8.04 -6.49
N VAL A 33 18.63 -9.33 -6.66
CA VAL A 33 19.50 -10.43 -6.17
C VAL A 33 20.86 -10.43 -6.90
N GLY A 34 20.89 -10.14 -8.20
CA GLY A 34 22.13 -9.97 -8.96
C GLY A 34 22.98 -8.78 -8.48
N SER A 35 22.34 -7.67 -8.11
CA SER A 35 23.02 -6.50 -7.56
C SER A 35 23.44 -6.66 -6.10
N PHE A 36 22.70 -7.45 -5.30
CA PHE A 36 23.00 -7.67 -3.88
C PHE A 36 24.32 -8.43 -3.68
N ILE A 37 24.62 -9.38 -4.57
CA ILE A 37 25.86 -10.17 -4.54
C ILE A 37 27.05 -9.33 -5.05
N LEU A 38 26.84 -8.42 -6.01
CA LEU A 38 27.92 -7.68 -6.67
C LEU A 38 28.28 -6.33 -6.00
N THR A 39 27.44 -5.80 -5.11
CA THR A 39 27.59 -4.43 -4.58
C THR A 39 27.36 -4.36 -3.07
N LEU A 40 28.22 -4.98 -2.26
CA LEU A 40 28.21 -5.02 -0.78
C LEU A 40 28.31 -3.64 -0.06
N GLY A 41 27.87 -2.53 -0.67
CA GLY A 41 27.77 -1.24 0.03
C GLY A 41 27.05 -0.09 -0.67
N LEU A 42 26.61 -0.19 -1.93
CA LEU A 42 26.12 0.99 -2.69
C LEU A 42 24.87 0.79 -3.56
N ALA A 43 24.30 -0.41 -3.64
CA ALA A 43 23.07 -0.61 -4.41
C ALA A 43 21.85 -0.39 -3.52
N GLY A 44 21.11 0.70 -3.76
CA GLY A 44 19.83 0.96 -3.11
C GLY A 44 18.88 -0.23 -3.30
N MET A 45 18.21 -0.64 -2.23
CA MET A 45 17.21 -1.71 -2.30
C MET A 45 15.99 -1.18 -3.04
N LYS A 46 15.65 -1.79 -4.18
CA LYS A 46 14.36 -1.61 -4.84
C LYS A 46 13.46 -2.79 -4.46
N SER A 47 12.25 -2.49 -4.02
CA SER A 47 11.20 -3.45 -3.77
C SER A 47 10.07 -3.17 -4.74
N GLU A 48 9.64 -4.20 -5.44
CA GLU A 48 8.40 -4.20 -6.23
C GLU A 48 7.34 -4.95 -5.43
N GLY A 49 6.07 -4.64 -5.68
CA GLY A 49 4.97 -5.34 -5.07
C GLY A 49 3.64 -4.88 -5.60
N THR A 50 2.61 -5.36 -4.93
CA THR A 50 1.23 -5.07 -5.26
C THR A 50 0.54 -4.49 -4.04
N ARG A 51 -0.09 -3.33 -4.22
CA ARG A 51 -0.94 -2.68 -3.23
C ARG A 51 -2.39 -3.07 -3.44
N ASN A 52 -3.01 -3.55 -2.37
CA ASN A 52 -4.42 -3.85 -2.28
C ASN A 52 -5.11 -2.75 -1.47
N GLU A 53 -6.12 -2.10 -2.03
CA GLU A 53 -6.91 -1.08 -1.32
C GLU A 53 -8.37 -1.50 -1.26
N LEU A 54 -8.94 -1.47 -0.05
CA LEU A 54 -10.36 -1.68 0.21
C LEU A 54 -10.95 -0.38 0.76
N VAL A 55 -11.91 0.19 0.06
CA VAL A 55 -12.67 1.35 0.51
C VAL A 55 -14.09 0.93 0.85
N ILE A 56 -14.56 1.30 2.05
CA ILE A 56 -15.90 1.00 2.55
C ILE A 56 -16.60 2.31 2.88
N LEU A 57 -17.79 2.51 2.33
CA LEU A 57 -18.70 3.61 2.64
C LEU A 57 -19.83 3.08 3.53
N PHE A 58 -20.06 3.73 4.65
CA PHE A 58 -21.16 3.46 5.56
C PHE A 58 -22.31 4.45 5.33
N ASP A 59 -23.51 4.06 5.74
CA ASP A 59 -24.62 5.00 5.90
C ASP A 59 -24.66 5.61 7.31
N GLU A 60 -25.69 6.40 7.59
CA GLU A 60 -25.88 7.10 8.87
C GLU A 60 -26.16 6.16 10.05
N ASN A 61 -26.45 4.88 9.81
CA ASN A 61 -26.71 3.86 10.83
C ASN A 61 -25.54 2.89 10.98
N ASP A 62 -24.35 3.28 10.51
CA ASP A 62 -23.13 2.47 10.50
C ASP A 62 -23.28 1.15 9.69
N VAL A 63 -24.17 1.12 8.69
CA VAL A 63 -24.35 -0.03 7.80
C VAL A 63 -23.54 0.16 6.51
N VAL A 64 -22.87 -0.89 6.06
CA VAL A 64 -22.09 -0.86 4.80
C VAL A 64 -23.04 -0.58 3.62
N ARG A 65 -22.86 0.57 2.98
CA ARG A 65 -23.61 1.01 1.81
C ARG A 65 -22.93 0.62 0.50
N LYS A 66 -21.60 0.73 0.44
CA LYS A 66 -20.80 0.36 -0.74
C LYS A 66 -19.40 -0.04 -0.31
N PHE A 67 -18.79 -0.95 -1.05
CA PHE A 67 -17.37 -1.20 -0.98
C PHE A 67 -16.76 -1.27 -2.37
N ASN A 68 -15.46 -0.97 -2.46
CA ASN A 68 -14.67 -1.17 -3.67
C ASN A 68 -13.31 -1.71 -3.29
N MET A 69 -12.83 -2.68 -4.08
CA MET A 69 -11.50 -3.24 -3.98
C MET A 69 -10.73 -2.87 -5.24
N SER A 70 -9.53 -2.32 -5.08
CA SER A 70 -8.62 -2.02 -6.16
C SER A 70 -7.25 -2.63 -5.88
N ASN A 71 -6.50 -2.82 -6.96
CA ASN A 71 -5.17 -3.38 -6.94
C ASN A 71 -4.27 -2.56 -7.87
N SER A 72 -3.06 -2.25 -7.41
CA SER A 72 -2.09 -1.50 -8.20
C SER A 72 -0.66 -1.98 -7.94
N ASP A 73 0.17 -1.93 -8.98
CA ASP A 73 1.59 -2.19 -8.85
C ASP A 73 2.26 -1.02 -8.10
N ILE A 74 3.20 -1.34 -7.21
CA ILE A 74 3.97 -0.37 -6.46
C ILE A 74 5.46 -0.69 -6.53
N GLU A 75 6.25 0.35 -6.76
CA GLU A 75 7.71 0.31 -6.63
C GLU A 75 8.13 1.22 -5.47
N THR A 76 8.92 0.69 -4.55
CA THR A 76 9.49 1.43 -3.43
C THR A 76 11.00 1.22 -3.42
N GLY A 77 11.78 2.31 -3.49
CA GLY A 77 13.23 2.25 -3.45
C GLY A 77 13.80 3.20 -2.39
N THR A 78 14.83 2.76 -1.67
CA THR A 78 15.66 3.66 -0.86
C THR A 78 16.91 4.00 -1.66
N LEU A 79 17.02 5.25 -2.13
CA LEU A 79 18.27 5.80 -2.63
C LEU A 79 19.08 6.28 -1.42
N LEU A 80 20.24 5.66 -1.18
CA LEU A 80 21.15 6.07 -0.10
C LEU A 80 21.90 7.39 -0.38
N PHE A 81 21.68 7.99 -1.55
CA PHE A 81 22.13 9.33 -1.92
C PHE A 81 21.03 10.00 -2.73
N ALA A 82 20.11 10.67 -2.05
CA ALA A 82 19.31 11.74 -2.65
C ALA A 82 19.85 13.04 -2.06
N ASP A 83 20.55 13.81 -2.89
CA ASP A 83 20.98 15.18 -2.56
C ASP A 83 19.77 16.11 -2.34
#